data_AF-A0A7L3UVA8-F1
#
_entry.id   AF-A0A7L3UVA8-F1
#
_cell.length_a   1.000
_cell.length_b   1.000
_cell.length_c   1.000
_cell.angle_alpha   90.00
_cell.angle_beta   90.00
_cell.angle_gamma   90.00
#
_symmetry.space_group_name_H-M   'P 1'
#
loop_
_entity.id
_entity.type
_entity.pdbx_description
1 polymer ?
#
loop_
_entity_poly.entity_id
_entity_poly.type
_entity_poly.pdbx_seq_one_letter_code
_entity_poly.pdbx_strand_id
1 'polypeptide(L)'
;MARDKEKRSCGQVVAEWRAFLWDPRTRQFLGRTGSSWGLILLFYLVFYGFLAGLFALTMWVMLQSVDPHVPKYQDRLLTPGLMIRPCTEGLDVTFNVSQSQTWHQYVRALHQFLEPYNDSVQAARNAACAAGRYNEQPDDAVPNYPKRACRFERSQLGPCAGLGPHGDYGYGSGRPCVLVKVNRV
;
A
#
# COMPACT_ATOMS: atom_id res chain seq x y z
N MET A 1 18.57 16.82 -61.27
CA MET A 1 17.85 15.58 -61.67
C MET A 1 17.05 15.12 -60.47
N ALA A 2 15.73 15.31 -60.52
CA ALA A 2 14.82 14.82 -59.48
C ALA A 2 14.73 13.30 -59.59
N ARG A 3 15.04 12.57 -58.51
CA ARG A 3 14.74 11.14 -58.40
C ARG A 3 13.24 11.02 -58.15
N ASP A 4 12.50 10.57 -59.15
CA ASP A 4 11.13 10.11 -58.95
C ASP A 4 11.14 9.02 -57.87
N LYS A 5 10.50 9.32 -56.74
CA LYS A 5 10.21 8.34 -55.69
C LYS A 5 9.03 7.50 -56.18
N GLU A 6 9.33 6.44 -56.91
CA GLU A 6 8.37 5.40 -57.25
C GLU A 6 7.65 4.94 -55.97
N LYS A 7 6.32 5.07 -55.94
CA LYS A 7 5.50 4.71 -54.77
C LYS A 7 5.49 3.18 -54.64
N ARG A 8 6.29 2.66 -53.71
CA ARG A 8 6.36 1.22 -53.39
C ARG A 8 4.95 0.67 -53.16
N SER A 9 4.58 -0.37 -53.90
CA SER A 9 3.29 -1.05 -53.75
C SER A 9 3.17 -1.64 -52.34
N CYS A 10 1.99 -1.59 -51.72
CA CYS A 10 1.74 -2.13 -50.37
C CYS A 10 2.20 -3.60 -50.26
N GLY A 11 2.04 -4.38 -51.33
CA GLY A 11 2.53 -5.76 -51.39
C GLY A 11 4.06 -5.89 -51.39
N GLN A 12 4.79 -4.97 -52.01
CA GLN A 12 6.26 -4.94 -51.97
C GLN A 12 6.76 -4.55 -50.58
N VAL A 13 6.11 -3.59 -49.93
CA VAL A 13 6.43 -3.20 -48.56
C VAL A 13 6.20 -4.39 -47.61
N VAL A 14 5.05 -5.06 -47.67
CA VAL A 14 4.77 -6.23 -46.83
C VAL A 14 5.75 -7.38 -47.10
N ALA A 15 6.17 -7.58 -48.36
CA ALA A 15 7.17 -8.58 -48.70
C ALA A 15 8.56 -8.25 -48.15
N GLU A 16 8.99 -6.98 -48.22
CA GLU A 16 10.25 -6.50 -47.62
C GLU A 16 10.23 -6.63 -46.09
N TRP A 17 9.11 -6.27 -45.45
CA TRP A 17 8.93 -6.43 -44.00
C TRP A 17 8.96 -7.90 -43.57
N ARG A 18 8.33 -8.79 -44.35
CA ARG A 18 8.35 -10.24 -44.09
C ARG A 18 9.75 -10.82 -44.26
N ALA A 19 10.49 -10.41 -45.29
CA ALA A 19 11.88 -10.81 -45.53
C ALA A 19 12.83 -10.25 -44.46
N PHE A 20 12.56 -9.05 -43.94
CA PHE A 20 13.31 -8.45 -42.84
C PHE A 20 13.09 -9.18 -41.50
N LEU A 21 11.85 -9.60 -41.22
CA LEU A 21 11.51 -10.39 -40.04
C LEU A 21 12.14 -11.77 -40.08
N TRP A 22 12.02 -12.49 -41.20
CA TRP A 22 12.54 -13.84 -41.34
C TRP A 22 12.98 -14.11 -42.77
N ASP A 23 14.28 -14.38 -42.94
CA ASP A 23 14.82 -14.88 -44.20
C ASP A 23 14.97 -16.42 -44.13
N PRO A 24 14.07 -17.19 -44.77
CA PRO A 24 14.13 -18.65 -44.77
C PRO A 24 15.33 -19.21 -45.54
N ARG A 25 15.98 -18.43 -46.43
CA ARG A 25 17.12 -18.90 -47.22
C ARG A 25 18.41 -18.90 -46.41
N THR A 26 18.62 -17.86 -45.60
CA THR A 26 19.82 -17.70 -44.76
C THR A 26 19.59 -18.05 -43.28
N ARG A 27 18.34 -18.40 -42.91
CA ARG A 27 17.89 -18.67 -41.52
C ARG A 27 18.25 -17.53 -40.57
N GLN A 28 18.04 -16.29 -41.02
CA GLN A 28 18.27 -15.09 -40.23
C GLN A 28 16.94 -14.51 -39.74
N PHE A 29 16.90 -14.12 -38.46
CA PHE A 29 15.79 -13.40 -37.84
C PHE A 29 16.22 -11.96 -37.58
N LEU A 30 15.47 -10.96 -38.05
CA LEU A 30 15.81 -9.54 -37.92
C LEU A 30 17.26 -9.20 -38.34
N GLY A 31 17.74 -9.84 -39.41
CA GLY A 31 19.09 -9.62 -39.96
C GLY A 31 20.25 -10.23 -39.17
N ARG A 32 19.99 -11.15 -38.23
CA ARG A 32 21.04 -11.92 -37.52
C ARG A 32 20.77 -13.41 -37.56
N THR A 33 21.84 -14.21 -37.61
CA THR A 33 21.76 -15.67 -37.53
C THR A 33 21.32 -16.11 -36.13
N GLY A 34 20.68 -17.27 -36.02
CA GLY A 34 20.25 -17.81 -34.72
C GLY A 34 21.40 -17.99 -33.71
N SER A 35 22.61 -18.28 -34.18
CA SER A 35 23.81 -18.35 -33.34
C SER A 35 24.20 -16.99 -32.75
N SER A 36 24.12 -15.91 -33.55
CA SER A 36 24.36 -14.55 -33.07
C SER A 36 23.30 -14.13 -32.05
N TRP A 37 22.02 -14.42 -32.31
CA TRP A 37 20.94 -14.18 -31.36
C TRP A 37 21.15 -14.91 -30.03
N GLY A 38 21.51 -16.19 -30.07
CA GLY A 38 21.84 -16.96 -28.87
C GLY A 38 22.99 -16.35 -28.07
N LEU A 39 24.06 -15.92 -28.74
CA LEU A 39 25.20 -15.24 -28.11
C LEU A 39 24.80 -13.90 -27.47
N ILE A 40 23.97 -13.10 -28.15
CA ILE A 40 23.49 -11.81 -27.63
C ILE A 40 22.59 -12.01 -26.41
N LEU A 41 21.65 -12.96 -26.50
CA LEU A 41 20.75 -13.27 -25.39
C LEU A 41 21.52 -13.81 -24.18
N LEU A 42 22.50 -14.71 -24.41
CA LEU A 42 23.37 -15.21 -23.35
C LEU A 42 24.17 -14.07 -22.70
N PHE A 43 24.75 -13.18 -23.51
CA PHE A 43 25.46 -12.00 -23.01
C PHE A 43 24.56 -11.14 -22.12
N TYR A 44 23.36 -10.79 -22.58
CA TYR A 44 22.44 -9.96 -21.80
C TYR A 44 21.93 -10.68 -20.54
N LEU A 45 21.71 -11.99 -20.61
CA LEU A 45 21.30 -12.79 -19.45
C LEU A 45 22.38 -12.74 -18.36
N VAL A 46 23.64 -12.98 -18.72
CA VAL A 46 24.77 -12.92 -17.77
C VAL A 46 24.98 -11.49 -17.27
N PHE A 47 24.97 -10.52 -18.17
CA PHE A 47 25.18 -9.10 -17.83
C PHE A 47 24.12 -8.56 -16.87
N TYR A 48 22.84 -8.75 -17.19
CA TYR A 48 21.75 -8.31 -16.30
C TYR A 48 21.66 -9.16 -15.04
N GLY A 49 22.03 -10.45 -15.09
CA GLY A 49 22.16 -11.28 -13.90
C GLY A 49 23.20 -10.72 -12.93
N PHE A 50 24.37 -10.32 -13.43
CA PHE A 50 25.41 -9.68 -12.63
C PHE A 50 24.95 -8.33 -12.07
N LEU A 51 24.33 -7.47 -12.89
CA LEU A 51 23.79 -6.18 -12.43
C LEU A 51 22.71 -6.35 -11.35
N ALA A 52 21.79 -7.30 -11.54
CA ALA A 52 20.76 -7.61 -10.55
C ALA A 52 21.39 -8.14 -9.24
N GLY A 53 22.43 -8.96 -9.35
CA GLY A 53 23.20 -9.45 -8.20
C GLY A 53 23.89 -8.33 -7.43
N LEU A 54 24.55 -7.39 -8.11
CA LEU A 54 25.14 -6.21 -7.48
C LEU A 54 24.08 -5.34 -6.81
N PHE A 55 22.95 -5.08 -7.48
CA PHE A 55 21.85 -4.32 -6.90
C PHE A 55 21.29 -5.00 -5.63
N ALA A 56 21.00 -6.30 -5.71
CA ALA A 56 20.53 -7.08 -4.56
C ALA A 56 21.53 -7.06 -3.41
N LEU A 57 22.83 -7.19 -3.68
CA LEU A 57 23.87 -7.09 -2.66
C LEU A 57 23.88 -5.72 -1.98
N THR A 58 23.81 -4.63 -2.76
CA THR A 58 23.78 -3.27 -2.20
C THR A 58 22.53 -3.01 -1.35
N MET A 59 21.37 -3.52 -1.78
CA MET A 59 20.14 -3.48 -0.99
C MET A 59 20.25 -4.32 0.29
N TRP A 60 20.86 -5.51 0.21
CA TRP A 60 21.06 -6.36 1.37
C TRP A 60 21.96 -5.71 2.42
N VAL A 61 23.09 -5.12 2.01
CA VAL A 61 23.99 -4.38 2.91
C VAL A 61 23.27 -3.19 3.56
N MET A 62 22.46 -2.45 2.79
CA MET A 62 21.65 -1.35 3.33
C MET A 62 20.69 -1.85 4.41
N LEU A 63 19.99 -2.98 4.19
CA LEU A 63 19.05 -3.56 5.15
C LEU A 63 19.74 -4.01 6.44
N GLN A 64 21.01 -4.42 6.42
CA GLN A 64 21.77 -4.71 7.65
C GLN A 64 22.00 -3.48 8.53
N SER A 65 21.88 -2.26 7.98
CA SER A 65 22.07 -1.01 8.71
C SER A 65 20.79 -0.42 9.30
N VAL A 66 19.64 -1.08 9.08
CA VAL A 66 18.32 -0.61 9.51
C VAL A 66 17.82 -1.46 10.66
N ASP A 67 17.39 -0.81 11.73
CA ASP A 67 16.75 -1.47 12.86
C ASP A 67 15.29 -1.88 12.49
N PRO A 68 14.85 -3.10 12.82
CA PRO A 68 13.51 -3.59 12.46
C PRO A 68 12.37 -2.96 13.29
N HIS A 69 12.67 -2.27 14.38
CA HIS A 69 11.70 -1.74 15.33
C HIS A 69 11.65 -0.21 15.37
N VAL A 70 12.76 0.48 15.10
CA VAL A 70 12.86 1.94 15.14
C VAL A 70 13.39 2.50 13.82
N PRO A 71 12.67 3.44 13.16
CA PRO A 71 13.15 4.06 11.94
C PRO A 71 14.37 4.96 12.22
N LYS A 72 15.34 4.93 11.31
CA LYS A 72 16.59 5.69 11.44
C LYS A 72 16.42 7.22 11.44
N TYR A 73 15.44 7.72 10.69
CA TYR A 73 15.16 9.16 10.56
C TYR A 73 13.66 9.42 10.78
N GLN A 74 13.34 10.37 11.66
CA GLN A 74 11.97 10.77 12.02
C GLN A 74 11.74 12.29 11.89
N ASP A 75 12.70 13.02 11.31
CA ASP A 75 12.70 14.47 11.07
C ASP A 75 11.47 14.94 10.28
N ARG A 76 10.94 14.08 9.40
CA ARG A 76 9.74 14.38 8.59
C ARG A 76 8.41 14.13 9.31
N LEU A 77 8.44 13.64 10.55
CA LEU A 77 7.25 13.20 11.31
C LEU A 77 7.08 13.95 12.64
N LEU A 78 7.72 15.11 12.81
CA LEU A 78 7.72 15.87 14.07
C LEU A 78 6.32 16.27 14.55
N THR A 79 5.43 16.63 13.63
CA THR A 79 4.04 17.02 13.94
C THR A 79 3.09 15.91 13.48
N PRO A 80 2.45 15.17 14.41
CA PRO A 80 1.51 14.13 14.03
C PRO A 80 0.27 14.74 13.38
N GLY A 81 -0.16 14.13 12.27
CA GLY A 81 -1.42 14.49 11.61
C GLY A 81 -2.64 14.00 12.41
N LEU A 82 -3.78 14.62 12.12
CA LEU A 82 -5.10 14.18 12.58
C LEU A 82 -5.88 13.62 11.39
N MET A 83 -6.60 12.52 11.63
CA MET A 83 -7.50 11.92 10.66
C MET A 83 -8.89 11.75 11.29
N ILE A 84 -9.93 11.88 10.48
CA ILE A 84 -11.31 11.61 10.89
C ILE A 84 -11.78 10.24 10.39
N ARG A 85 -12.72 9.64 11.10
CA ARG A 85 -13.48 8.46 10.67
C ARG A 85 -14.98 8.76 10.75
N PRO A 86 -15.79 8.39 9.73
CA PRO A 86 -15.42 7.62 8.53
C PRO A 86 -14.51 8.41 7.57
N CYS A 87 -13.65 7.70 6.82
CA CYS A 87 -12.83 8.35 5.79
C CYS A 87 -13.66 8.53 4.54
N THR A 88 -13.79 9.77 4.08
CA THR A 88 -14.50 10.13 2.86
C THR A 88 -13.58 10.91 1.92
N GLU A 89 -13.90 10.86 0.63
CA GLU A 89 -13.20 11.69 -0.36
C GLU A 89 -13.49 13.16 -0.06
N GLY A 90 -12.43 13.96 0.12
CA GLY A 90 -12.57 15.39 0.42
C GLY A 90 -13.02 15.74 1.84
N LEU A 91 -13.07 14.77 2.78
CA LEU A 91 -13.51 14.98 4.17
C LEU A 91 -14.98 15.43 4.32
N ASP A 92 -15.79 15.27 3.27
CA ASP A 92 -17.21 15.61 3.30
C ASP A 92 -18.06 14.38 3.64
N VAL A 93 -19.07 14.55 4.49
CA VAL A 93 -19.97 13.47 4.93
C VAL A 93 -21.40 13.89 4.62
N THR A 94 -21.81 13.61 3.38
CA THR A 94 -23.16 13.89 2.90
C THR A 94 -24.04 12.67 2.98
N PHE A 95 -25.18 12.76 3.68
CA PHE A 95 -26.17 11.69 3.73
C PHE A 95 -27.57 12.25 3.93
N ASN A 96 -28.57 11.42 3.69
CA ASN A 96 -29.96 11.76 3.97
C ASN A 96 -30.46 10.91 5.14
N VAL A 97 -30.91 11.59 6.22
CA VAL A 97 -31.40 10.94 7.44
C VAL A 97 -32.56 9.98 7.15
N SER A 98 -33.46 10.36 6.22
CA SER A 98 -34.62 9.55 5.85
C SER A 98 -34.25 8.30 5.03
N GLN A 99 -33.08 8.27 4.41
CA GLN A 99 -32.65 7.16 3.55
C GLN A 99 -31.47 6.41 4.18
N SER A 100 -31.76 5.30 4.88
CA SER A 100 -30.76 4.50 5.59
C SER A 100 -29.60 4.02 4.71
N GLN A 101 -29.87 3.74 3.43
CA GLN A 101 -28.87 3.26 2.47
C GLN A 101 -27.73 4.27 2.25
N THR A 102 -28.00 5.57 2.37
CA THR A 102 -27.00 6.63 2.13
C THR A 102 -25.90 6.66 3.20
N TRP A 103 -26.25 6.35 4.45
CA TRP A 103 -25.30 6.38 5.57
C TRP A 103 -24.84 5.00 6.03
N HIS A 104 -25.46 3.91 5.56
CA HIS A 104 -25.07 2.55 5.90
C HIS A 104 -23.58 2.27 5.66
N GLN A 105 -22.99 2.85 4.62
CA GLN A 105 -21.56 2.73 4.32
C GLN A 105 -20.67 3.34 5.43
N TYR A 106 -21.07 4.48 5.99
CA TYR A 106 -20.35 5.17 7.05
C TYR A 106 -20.42 4.37 8.36
N VAL A 107 -21.61 3.90 8.71
CA VAL A 107 -21.83 3.06 9.90
C VAL A 107 -21.06 1.75 9.81
N ARG A 108 -21.04 1.11 8.63
CA ARG A 108 -20.23 -0.10 8.40
C ARG A 108 -18.73 0.18 8.56
N ALA A 109 -18.24 1.28 7.99
CA ALA A 109 -16.84 1.67 8.11
C ALA A 109 -16.45 1.95 9.57
N LEU A 110 -17.33 2.59 10.36
CA LEU A 110 -17.11 2.84 11.78
C LEU A 110 -17.12 1.54 12.60
N HIS A 111 -18.05 0.61 12.34
CA HIS A 111 -18.08 -0.70 13.00
C HIS A 111 -16.82 -1.51 12.71
N GLN A 112 -16.40 -1.61 11.45
CA GLN A 112 -15.18 -2.30 11.07
C GLN A 112 -13.93 -1.66 11.69
N PHE A 113 -13.91 -0.34 11.77
CA PHE A 113 -12.82 0.39 12.42
C PHE A 113 -12.75 0.13 13.93
N LEU A 114 -13.90 0.03 14.60
CA LEU A 114 -14.00 -0.16 16.05
C LEU A 114 -13.98 -1.62 16.51
N GLU A 115 -14.08 -2.59 15.60
CA GLU A 115 -14.07 -4.02 15.94
C GLU A 115 -12.84 -4.47 16.77
N PRO A 116 -11.60 -4.02 16.48
CA PRO A 116 -10.44 -4.33 17.31
C PRO A 116 -10.48 -3.67 18.70
N TYR A 117 -11.32 -2.65 18.90
CA TYR A 117 -11.46 -1.90 20.14
C TYR A 117 -12.56 -2.45 21.06
N ASN A 118 -13.24 -3.52 20.66
CA ASN A 118 -14.20 -4.19 21.53
C ASN A 118 -13.56 -4.56 22.88
N ASP A 119 -14.27 -4.28 23.97
CA ASP A 119 -13.73 -4.35 25.34
C ASP A 119 -13.16 -5.73 25.68
N SER A 120 -13.78 -6.82 25.18
CA SER A 120 -13.28 -8.19 25.35
C SER A 120 -11.94 -8.44 24.65
N VAL A 121 -11.78 -7.93 23.42
CA VAL A 121 -10.54 -8.05 22.64
C VAL A 121 -9.42 -7.24 23.29
N GLN A 122 -9.75 -6.03 23.75
CA GLN A 122 -8.82 -5.13 24.43
C GLN A 122 -8.37 -5.70 25.77
N ALA A 123 -9.28 -6.27 26.56
CA ALA A 123 -8.95 -6.93 27.82
C ALA A 123 -8.03 -8.16 27.63
N ALA A 124 -8.18 -8.90 26.53
CA ALA A 124 -7.36 -10.08 26.26
C ALA A 124 -5.96 -9.75 25.73
N ARG A 125 -5.81 -8.67 24.96
CA ARG A 125 -4.54 -8.34 24.25
C ARG A 125 -3.72 -7.24 24.90
N ASN A 126 -4.35 -6.30 25.60
CA ASN A 126 -3.73 -5.05 26.03
C ASN A 126 -3.72 -4.91 27.56
N ALA A 127 -2.82 -4.08 28.08
CA ALA A 127 -2.66 -3.85 29.51
C ALA A 127 -3.49 -2.64 29.99
N ALA A 128 -3.87 -2.65 31.27
CA ALA A 128 -4.44 -1.47 31.91
C ALA A 128 -3.32 -0.46 32.22
N CYS A 129 -3.42 0.74 31.66
CA CYS A 129 -2.44 1.81 31.86
C CYS A 129 -3.03 2.95 32.71
N ALA A 130 -2.17 3.64 33.46
CA ALA A 130 -2.55 4.86 34.16
C ALA A 130 -2.66 6.04 33.19
N ALA A 131 -3.74 6.81 33.29
CA ALA A 131 -3.94 8.00 32.47
C ALA A 131 -2.86 9.07 32.75
N GLY A 132 -2.40 9.74 31.69
CA GLY A 132 -1.41 10.82 31.78
C GLY A 132 0.03 10.37 32.08
N ARG A 133 0.31 9.07 32.06
CA ARG A 133 1.67 8.52 32.22
C ARG A 133 2.07 7.70 31.00
N TYR A 134 3.36 7.76 30.65
CA TYR A 134 3.90 6.91 29.60
C TYR A 134 3.96 5.45 30.06
N ASN A 135 3.54 4.54 29.17
CA ASN A 135 3.71 3.11 29.36
C ASN A 135 5.08 2.67 28.82
N GLU A 136 6.12 3.03 29.55
CA GLU A 136 7.50 2.68 29.20
C GLU A 136 7.70 1.17 29.34
N GLN A 137 8.13 0.55 28.24
CA GLN A 137 8.44 -0.89 28.17
C GLN A 137 9.89 -1.02 27.70
N PRO A 138 10.85 -0.89 28.63
CA PRO A 138 12.26 -1.07 28.29
C PRO A 138 12.48 -2.50 27.81
N ASP A 139 13.38 -2.63 26.84
CA ASP A 139 13.92 -3.92 26.47
C ASP A 139 15.05 -4.20 27.48
N ASP A 140 14.80 -5.12 28.41
CA ASP A 140 15.86 -5.64 29.26
C ASP A 140 16.86 -6.47 28.41
N ALA A 141 17.79 -7.20 29.03
CA ALA A 141 18.75 -8.06 28.33
C ALA A 141 18.11 -9.05 27.31
N VAL A 142 16.79 -9.26 27.38
CA VAL A 142 15.97 -9.95 26.38
C VAL A 142 14.97 -8.97 25.76
N PRO A 143 14.90 -8.88 24.42
CA PRO A 143 13.92 -8.06 23.72
C PRO A 143 12.47 -8.39 24.13
N ASN A 144 11.70 -7.41 24.59
CA ASN A 144 10.32 -7.61 25.03
C ASN A 144 9.35 -7.46 23.85
N TYR A 145 9.32 -8.47 22.98
CA TYR A 145 8.44 -8.50 21.82
C TYR A 145 7.44 -9.67 21.90
N PRO A 146 6.11 -9.40 21.81
CA PRO A 146 5.46 -8.12 21.55
C PRO A 146 5.22 -7.27 22.82
N LYS A 147 5.49 -5.96 22.73
CA LYS A 147 5.11 -4.98 23.75
C LYS A 147 3.59 -4.90 23.88
N ARG A 148 3.07 -4.82 25.11
CA ARG A 148 1.63 -4.70 25.39
C ARG A 148 1.18 -3.25 25.28
N ALA A 149 0.21 -2.98 24.42
CA ALA A 149 -0.35 -1.64 24.30
C ALA A 149 -1.27 -1.32 25.48
N CYS A 150 -1.53 -0.04 25.71
CA CYS A 150 -2.57 0.39 26.63
C CYS A 150 -3.94 0.10 26.07
N ARG A 151 -4.80 -0.52 26.87
CA ARG A 151 -6.18 -0.82 26.48
C ARG A 151 -6.98 0.46 26.28
N PHE A 152 -7.78 0.50 25.22
CA PHE A 152 -8.79 1.53 24.98
C PHE A 152 -10.13 0.82 24.80
N GLU A 153 -11.04 0.99 25.75
CA GLU A 153 -12.35 0.35 25.71
C GLU A 153 -13.27 1.14 24.79
N ARG A 154 -13.93 0.46 23.86
CA ARG A 154 -14.87 1.06 22.92
C ARG A 154 -16.04 1.72 23.63
N SER A 155 -16.42 1.21 24.81
CA SER A 155 -17.44 1.81 25.67
C SER A 155 -17.10 3.23 26.13
N GLN A 156 -15.81 3.63 26.16
CA GLN A 156 -15.39 4.99 26.52
C GLN A 156 -15.82 6.05 25.48
N LEU A 157 -16.16 5.65 24.25
CA LEU A 157 -16.73 6.53 23.23
C LEU A 157 -18.19 6.93 23.51
N GLY A 158 -18.80 6.38 24.57
CA GLY A 158 -20.16 6.70 24.99
C GLY A 158 -21.18 6.48 23.86
N PRO A 159 -22.00 7.49 23.50
CA PRO A 159 -23.04 7.34 22.47
C PRO A 159 -22.46 7.01 21.08
N CYS A 160 -21.19 7.36 20.83
CA CYS A 160 -20.49 7.10 19.57
C CYS A 160 -19.78 5.74 19.53
N ALA A 161 -19.96 4.90 20.56
CA ALA A 161 -19.42 3.54 20.56
C ALA A 161 -20.14 2.61 19.57
N GLY A 162 -21.36 2.94 19.13
CA GLY A 162 -22.17 2.04 18.29
C GLY A 162 -22.65 0.79 19.02
N LEU A 163 -22.63 0.81 20.37
CA LEU A 163 -23.15 -0.24 21.25
C LEU A 163 -24.59 0.02 21.71
N GLY A 164 -25.16 1.17 21.34
CA GLY A 164 -26.55 1.52 21.62
C GLY A 164 -27.55 0.72 20.78
N PRO A 165 -28.86 0.84 21.07
CA PRO A 165 -29.91 0.00 20.48
C PRO A 165 -29.99 0.08 18.95
N HIS A 166 -29.62 1.21 18.35
CA HIS A 166 -29.63 1.40 16.91
C HIS A 166 -28.28 1.10 16.24
N GLY A 167 -27.17 1.13 16.99
CA GLY A 167 -25.83 0.87 16.46
C GLY A 167 -25.41 1.73 15.25
N ASP A 168 -26.10 2.85 15.03
CA ASP A 168 -26.04 3.68 13.82
C ASP A 168 -25.17 4.93 13.99
N TYR A 169 -24.48 5.07 15.13
CA TYR A 169 -23.60 6.19 15.43
C TYR A 169 -24.28 7.58 15.27
N GLY A 170 -25.59 7.66 15.51
CA GLY A 170 -26.36 8.89 15.42
C GLY A 170 -26.70 9.35 13.99
N TYR A 171 -26.41 8.54 12.97
CA TYR A 171 -26.77 8.87 11.58
C TYR A 171 -28.30 8.88 11.36
N GLY A 172 -29.04 7.96 11.98
CA GLY A 172 -30.50 7.90 11.88
C GLY A 172 -31.23 9.04 12.61
N SER A 173 -30.57 9.70 13.57
CA SER A 173 -31.11 10.87 14.28
C SER A 173 -30.63 12.22 13.70
N GLY A 174 -29.85 12.19 12.62
CA GLY A 174 -29.26 13.39 12.01
C GLY A 174 -28.16 14.05 12.85
N ARG A 175 -27.62 13.34 13.84
CA ARG A 175 -26.50 13.78 14.70
C ARG A 175 -25.35 12.78 14.58
N PRO A 176 -24.64 12.75 13.44
CA PRO A 176 -23.65 11.72 13.16
C PRO A 176 -22.42 11.89 14.05
N CYS A 177 -21.86 10.77 14.51
CA CYS A 177 -20.58 10.74 15.19
C CYS A 177 -19.42 10.72 14.20
N VAL A 178 -18.43 11.58 14.42
CA VAL A 178 -17.14 11.58 13.72
C VAL A 178 -16.05 11.30 14.76
N LEU A 179 -15.24 10.27 14.51
CA LEU A 179 -14.15 9.90 15.40
C LEU A 179 -12.86 10.59 14.93
N VAL A 180 -12.14 11.21 15.85
CA VAL A 180 -10.83 11.79 15.57
C VAL A 180 -9.75 10.82 16.00
N LYS A 181 -8.77 10.59 15.11
CA LYS A 181 -7.62 9.72 15.33
C LYS A 181 -6.33 10.48 15.09
N VAL A 182 -5.42 10.40 16.04
CA VAL A 182 -4.05 10.91 15.89
C VAL A 182 -3.20 9.89 15.13
N ASN A 183 -2.34 10.36 14.21
CA ASN A 183 -1.37 9.50 13.55
C ASN A 183 -0.31 9.03 14.55
N ARG A 184 -0.08 7.72 14.59
CA ARG A 184 1.00 7.12 15.38
C ARG A 184 2.34 7.51 14.76
N VAL A 185 3.26 7.99 15.58
CA VAL A 185 4.67 8.28 15.26
C VAL A 185 5.57 7.31 16.01
#